data_AF-A0A955XIA4-F1
#
_entry.id   AF-A0A955XIA4-F1
#
_cell.length_a   1.000
_cell.length_b   1.000
_cell.length_c   1.000
_cell.angle_alpha   90.00
_cell.angle_beta   90.00
_cell.angle_gamma   90.00
#
_symmetry.space_group_name_H-M   'P 1'
#
loop_
_entity.id
_entity.type
_entity.pdbx_description
1 polymer ?
#
loop_
_entity_poly.entity_id
_entity_poly.type
_entity_poly.pdbx_seq_one_letter_code
_entity_poly.pdbx_strand_id
1 'polypeptide(L)' 'MSGDYEKARLIQWLRAEMARAAGRAYPRLDLEALDMDSLRELQRLLRDLDGERRMAVQRARMTPWRMP' A
#
# COMPACT_ATOMS: atom_id res chain seq x y z
N MET A 1 -21.11 13.05 8.42
CA MET A 1 -21.32 12.81 6.97
C MET A 1 -20.06 13.00 6.13
N SER A 2 -19.23 14.04 6.31
CA SER A 2 -17.98 14.21 5.52
C SER A 2 -16.90 13.15 5.83
N GLY A 3 -16.68 12.85 7.12
CA GLY A 3 -15.62 11.92 7.56
C GLY A 3 -15.85 10.47 7.15
N ASP A 4 -17.10 10.00 7.15
CA ASP A 4 -17.43 8.63 6.73
C ASP A 4 -17.19 8.43 5.23
N TYR A 5 -17.47 9.45 4.42
CA TYR A 5 -17.19 9.43 2.99
C TYR A 5 -15.68 9.44 2.70
N GLU A 6 -14.90 10.26 3.42
CA GLU A 6 -13.44 10.26 3.33
C GLU A 6 -12.87 8.88 3.69
N LYS A 7 -13.38 8.27 4.77
CA LYS A 7 -12.96 6.94 5.22
C LYS A 7 -13.24 5.89 4.16
N ALA A 8 -14.48 5.84 3.64
CA ALA A 8 -14.86 4.89 2.61
C ALA A 8 -14.01 5.05 1.34
N ARG A 9 -13.71 6.30 0.94
CA ARG A 9 -12.83 6.58 -0.20
C ARG A 9 -11.41 6.08 0.03
N LEU A 10 -10.85 6.29 1.24
CA LEU A 10 -9.52 5.80 1.60
C LEU A 10 -9.47 4.27 1.62
N ILE A 11 -10.48 3.62 2.18
CA ILE A 11 -10.59 2.15 2.20
C ILE A 11 -10.64 1.59 0.78
N GLN A 12 -11.45 2.17 -0.12
CA GLN A 12 -11.50 1.73 -1.51
C GLN A 12 -10.14 1.86 -2.19
N TRP A 13 -9.46 2.99 -1.99
CA TRP A 13 -8.11 3.21 -2.52
C TRP A 13 -7.12 2.16 -1.98
N LEU A 14 -7.14 1.89 -0.67
CA LEU A 14 -6.29 0.89 -0.02
C LEU A 14 -6.53 -0.51 -0.59
N ARG A 15 -7.79 -0.93 -0.76
CA ARG A 15 -8.11 -2.25 -1.34
C ARG A 15 -7.54 -2.38 -2.76
N ALA A 16 -7.69 -1.35 -3.59
CA ALA A 16 -7.15 -1.35 -4.95
C ALA A 16 -5.61 -1.39 -4.94
N GLU A 17 -4.97 -0.59 -4.09
CA GLU A 17 -3.52 -0.52 -4.03
C GLU A 17 -2.90 -1.82 -3.49
N MET A 18 -3.50 -2.43 -2.47
CA MET A 18 -3.07 -3.74 -1.97
C MET A 18 -3.23 -4.83 -3.02
N ALA A 19 -4.32 -4.82 -3.78
CA ALA A 19 -4.54 -5.77 -4.87
C ALA A 19 -3.50 -5.57 -5.99
N ARG A 20 -3.19 -4.32 -6.34
CA ARG A 20 -2.16 -3.97 -7.32
C ARG A 20 -0.76 -4.42 -6.87
N ALA A 21 -0.41 -4.17 -5.62
CA ALA A 21 0.92 -4.46 -5.08
C ALA A 21 1.17 -5.97 -4.91
N ALA A 22 0.18 -6.71 -4.40
CA ALA A 22 0.32 -8.14 -4.12
C ALA A 22 -0.12 -9.05 -5.28
N GLY A 23 -0.78 -8.51 -6.31
CA GLY A 23 -1.37 -9.29 -7.39
C GLY A 23 -2.56 -10.17 -6.96
N ARG A 24 -3.10 -9.96 -5.75
CA ARG A 24 -4.26 -10.69 -5.20
C ARG A 24 -5.06 -9.83 -4.25
N ALA A 25 -6.36 -10.12 -4.13
CA ALA A 25 -7.23 -9.45 -3.17
C ALA A 25 -7.03 -9.97 -1.74
N TYR A 26 -7.24 -9.10 -0.75
CA TYR A 26 -7.29 -9.43 0.68
C TYR A 26 -8.70 -9.20 1.26
N PRO A 27 -9.68 -10.06 0.92
CA PRO A 27 -11.07 -9.84 1.35
C PRO A 27 -11.27 -10.02 2.87
N ARG A 28 -10.39 -10.77 3.54
CA ARG A 28 -10.46 -11.01 4.99
C ARG A 28 -9.95 -9.86 5.85
N LEU A 29 -9.28 -8.87 5.25
CA LEU A 29 -8.86 -7.67 5.98
C LEU A 29 -10.05 -6.73 6.11
N ASP A 30 -10.52 -6.59 7.34
CA ASP A 30 -11.56 -5.66 7.70
C ASP A 30 -10.97 -4.26 7.94
N LEU A 31 -10.90 -3.48 6.87
CA LEU A 31 -10.43 -2.10 6.92
C LEU A 31 -11.49 -1.15 7.50
N GLU A 32 -12.76 -1.54 7.56
CA GLU A 32 -13.83 -0.71 8.12
C GLU A 32 -13.72 -0.63 9.64
N ALA A 33 -13.19 -1.67 10.28
CA ALA A 33 -12.91 -1.70 11.71
C ALA A 33 -11.75 -0.76 12.15
N LEU A 34 -10.91 -0.31 11.22
CA LEU A 34 -9.79 0.57 11.53
C LEU A 34 -10.24 2.03 11.67
N ASP A 35 -9.61 2.77 12.57
CA ASP A 35 -9.76 4.22 12.64
C ASP A 35 -9.05 4.92 11.48
N MET A 36 -9.34 6.21 11.29
CA MET A 36 -8.80 7.00 10.18
C MET A 36 -7.27 7.11 10.22
N ASP A 37 -6.68 7.24 11.40
CA ASP A 37 -5.23 7.41 11.53
C ASP A 37 -4.52 6.10 11.20
N SER A 38 -5.04 4.97 11.68
CA SER A 38 -4.56 3.64 11.28
C SER A 38 -4.63 3.42 9.76
N LEU A 39 -5.70 3.87 9.09
CA LEU A 39 -5.82 3.78 7.63
C LEU A 39 -4.81 4.68 6.90
N ARG A 40 -4.52 5.87 7.44
CA ARG A 40 -3.50 6.78 6.87
C ARG A 40 -2.10 6.25 7.06
N GLU A 41 -1.80 5.64 8.19
CA GLU A 41 -0.52 4.95 8.43
C GLU A 41 -0.35 3.76 7.47
N LEU A 42 -1.39 2.97 7.26
CA LEU A 42 -1.36 1.91 6.26
C LEU A 42 -1.10 2.46 4.85
N GLN A 43 -1.73 3.59 4.48
CA GLN A 43 -1.45 4.26 3.22
C GLN A 43 0.02 4.70 3.11
N ARG A 44 0.60 5.28 4.16
CA ARG A 44 2.03 5.69 4.18
C ARG A 44 2.93 4.47 4.01
N LEU A 45 2.70 3.41 4.77
CA LEU A 45 3.44 2.16 4.67
C LEU A 45 3.46 1.60 3.24
N LEU A 46 2.30 1.56 2.58
CA LEU A 46 2.24 1.07 1.19
C LEU A 46 3.04 1.94 0.22
N ARG A 47 3.09 3.26 0.42
CA ARG A 47 3.89 4.18 -0.41
C ARG A 47 5.38 4.00 -0.17
N ASP A 48 5.79 3.83 1.08
CA ASP A 48 7.18 3.61 1.45
C ASP A 48 7.69 2.30 0.84
N LEU A 49 6.91 1.21 0.94
CA LEU A 49 7.23 -0.07 0.31
C LEU A 49 7.34 0.02 -1.22
N ASP A 50 6.48 0.80 -1.88
CA ASP A 50 6.60 1.03 -3.33
C ASP A 50 7.88 1.80 -3.68
N GLY A 51 8.24 2.80 -2.86
CA GLY A 51 9.51 3.54 -2.98
C GLY A 51 10.72 2.63 -2.82
N GLU A 52 10.75 1.81 -1.76
CA GLU A 52 11.80 0.83 -1.51
C GLU A 52 11.92 -0.18 -2.66
N ARG A 53 10.79 -0.69 -3.16
CA ARG A 53 10.76 -1.58 -4.32
C ARG A 53 11.38 -0.93 -5.55
N ARG A 54 11.01 0.32 -5.86
CA ARG A 54 11.58 1.04 -7.02
C ARG A 54 13.09 1.22 -6.87
N MET A 55 13.57 1.57 -5.67
CA MET A 55 15.00 1.68 -5.39
C MET A 55 15.71 0.33 -5.51
N ALA A 56 15.12 -0.76 -5.04
CA ALA A 56 15.67 -2.10 -5.18
C ALA A 56 15.78 -2.51 -6.66
N VAL A 57 14.74 -2.27 -7.46
CA VAL A 57 14.76 -2.53 -8.91
C VAL A 57 15.81 -1.67 -9.62
N GLN A 58 15.90 -0.39 -9.27
CA GLN A 58 16.90 0.51 -9.87
C GLN A 58 18.32 0.08 -9.51
N ARG A 59 18.58 -0.30 -8.25
CA ARG A 59 19.86 -0.88 -7.83
C ARG A 59 20.20 -2.15 -8.60
N ALA A 60 19.26 -3.10 -8.70
CA ALA A 60 19.44 -4.33 -9.46
C ALA A 60 19.77 -4.06 -10.95
N ARG A 61 19.18 -3.03 -11.55
CA ARG A 61 19.50 -2.62 -12.93
C ARG A 61 20.90 -2.03 -13.08
N MET A 62 21.35 -1.22 -12.12
CA MET A 62 22.66 -0.56 -12.19
C MET A 62 23.82 -1.49 -11.86
N THR A 63 23.61 -2.46 -10.97
CA THR A 63 24.65 -3.41 -10.54
C THR A 63 24.14 -4.85 -10.58
N PRO A 64 23.88 -5.41 -11.77
CA PRO A 64 23.23 -6.73 -11.90
C PRO A 64 24.07 -7.90 -11.38
N TRP A 65 25.39 -7.75 -11.27
CA TRP A 65 26.32 -8.76 -10.75
C TRP A 65 26.59 -8.64 -9.24
N ARG A 66 26.03 -7.63 -8.56
CA ARG A 66 25.96 -7.59 -7.09
C ARG A 66 24.54 -7.98 -6.66
N MET A 67 24.20 -9.24 -6.87
CA MET A 67 23.19 -9.86 -6.02
C MET A 67 23.86 -10.15 -4.65
N PRO A 68 23.15 -10.03 -3.53
CA PRO A 68 23.64 -10.54 -2.24
C PRO A 68 23.97 -12.03 -2.32
#